data_AF-A0A9X9LH25-F1
#
_entry.id   AF-A0A9X9LH25-F1
#
_cell.length_a   1.000
_cell.length_b   1.000
_cell.length_c   1.000
_cell.angle_alpha   90.00
_cell.angle_beta   90.00
_cell.angle_gamma   90.00
#
_symmetry.space_group_name_H-M   'P 1'
#
loop_
_entity.id
_entity.type
_entity.pdbx_description
1 polymer ?
#
loop_
_entity_poly.entity_id
_entity_poly.type
_entity_poly.pdbx_seq_one_letter_code
_entity_poly.pdbx_strand_id
1 'polypeptide(L)'
;MLLARMKPQVQPETSGADPGPEQPVQGRKAAELLVVKERNGVQCLLASRAGDEQPRETWGKKIDFLLSVIGFAVDLANVWRFPYLCYKNGGGAFLIPYTLFLIIAGMPLFYMELALGQYNREGAATVWKICPFFKGVGYAVILIAIYVGFYYNVIIAWSLYYLFSSFTLKLPWTDCGHSWNSPNCTDPKLLNGSVLGNHTKYSKYKFTPAAEFYERGVLHLHESSGIHDIGLPQWQLSLCLMVVVVILFFSLWKGVKTSGKVVWITATLPYLVLFVLLVHGITLPGASNGINAYLHIDFYRLKEATVWIDAATQIFFSLGAGFGVLIAFASYNKFDNNCYRDALLTSTINCVTSFVSGFAIFSILGYMAHEHKVNIEDVATEGDGSFLFSFSHIVPSSEPG
;
A
#
# COMPACT_ATOMS: atom_id res chain seq x y z
N MET A 1 41.78 -36.06 51.04
CA MET A 1 40.37 -36.32 50.66
C MET A 1 40.35 -36.62 49.17
N LEU A 2 40.15 -37.90 48.85
CA LEU A 2 40.21 -38.53 47.53
C LEU A 2 38.79 -38.96 47.14
N LEU A 3 38.33 -38.66 45.93
CA LEU A 3 37.21 -39.26 45.19
C LEU A 3 37.28 -38.62 43.77
N ALA A 4 37.91 -39.14 42.72
CA ALA A 4 37.96 -40.46 42.07
C ALA A 4 36.72 -40.82 41.22
N ARG A 5 37.00 -41.08 39.92
CA ARG A 5 36.27 -41.89 38.90
C ARG A 5 35.03 -41.26 38.24
N MET A 6 34.72 -41.47 36.96
CA MET A 6 35.25 -42.35 35.89
C MET A 6 34.66 -41.90 34.53
N LYS A 7 35.44 -41.97 33.45
CA LYS A 7 34.93 -42.03 32.07
C LYS A 7 34.79 -43.52 31.67
N PRO A 8 33.70 -43.96 31.01
CA PRO A 8 33.69 -45.28 30.40
C PRO A 8 34.36 -45.21 29.02
N GLN A 9 35.48 -45.90 28.88
CA GLN A 9 35.93 -46.47 27.62
C GLN A 9 35.30 -47.87 27.52
N VAL A 10 34.69 -48.19 26.39
CA VAL A 10 34.34 -49.57 26.03
C VAL A 10 34.92 -49.82 24.64
N GLN A 11 35.94 -50.68 24.58
CA GLN A 11 36.44 -51.31 23.37
C GLN A 11 35.50 -52.46 22.97
N PRO A 12 35.34 -52.78 21.67
CA PRO A 12 34.70 -54.02 21.25
C PRO A 12 35.74 -55.14 21.07
N GLU A 13 35.54 -56.26 21.75
CA GLU A 13 36.19 -57.54 21.43
C GLU A 13 35.55 -58.17 20.18
N THR A 14 36.39 -58.61 19.26
CA THR A 14 36.05 -59.43 18.10
C THR A 14 36.08 -60.92 18.45
N SER A 15 35.04 -61.67 18.12
CA SER A 15 35.14 -63.12 17.85
C SER A 15 34.16 -63.46 16.72
N GLY A 16 34.69 -64.09 15.67
CA GLY A 16 34.00 -64.31 14.41
C GLY A 16 33.09 -65.53 14.36
N ALA A 17 32.12 -65.46 13.45
CA ALA A 17 31.62 -66.54 12.60
C ALA A 17 30.61 -65.93 11.61
N ASP A 18 30.71 -66.29 10.32
CA ASP A 18 29.77 -65.97 9.23
C ASP A 18 29.60 -67.29 8.43
N PRO A 19 28.58 -67.50 7.54
CA PRO A 19 27.46 -66.63 7.18
C PRO A 19 26.08 -67.32 7.09
N GLY A 20 24.99 -66.54 7.05
CA GLY A 20 23.64 -66.99 6.66
C GLY A 20 22.68 -65.81 6.45
N PRO A 21 21.84 -65.77 5.40
CA PRO A 21 21.27 -64.52 4.90
C PRO A 21 19.86 -64.25 5.42
N GLU A 22 19.65 -63.24 6.27
CA GLU A 22 18.29 -62.73 6.58
C GLU A 22 18.26 -61.20 6.75
N GLN A 23 17.62 -60.57 5.75
CA GLN A 23 16.79 -59.35 5.71
C GLN A 23 17.06 -58.14 6.65
N PRO A 24 16.92 -56.88 6.15
CA PRO A 24 17.30 -55.69 6.90
C PRO A 24 16.36 -55.42 8.09
N VAL A 25 16.94 -55.48 9.29
CA VAL A 25 16.31 -55.07 10.55
C VAL A 25 15.96 -53.58 10.49
N GLN A 26 14.66 -53.32 10.46
CA GLN A 26 14.07 -52.00 10.54
C GLN A 26 14.51 -51.30 11.83
N GLY A 27 15.20 -50.16 11.67
CA GLY A 27 15.87 -49.44 12.75
C GLY A 27 14.97 -49.18 13.97
N ARG A 28 15.35 -49.78 15.11
CA ARG A 28 14.75 -49.56 16.42
C ARG A 28 14.99 -48.10 16.81
N LYS A 29 13.97 -47.24 16.68
CA LYS A 29 14.01 -45.86 17.17
C LYS A 29 14.09 -45.89 18.70
N ALA A 30 15.22 -45.48 19.26
CA ALA A 30 15.38 -45.26 20.69
C ALA A 30 14.53 -44.05 21.12
N ALA A 31 13.57 -44.27 22.01
CA ALA A 31 12.84 -43.20 22.69
C ALA A 31 13.66 -42.76 23.91
N GLU A 32 13.96 -41.46 24.02
CA GLU A 32 14.57 -40.88 25.21
C GLU A 32 13.49 -40.64 26.26
N LEU A 33 13.61 -41.29 27.41
CA LEU A 33 12.68 -41.19 28.52
C LEU A 33 13.15 -40.06 29.46
N LEU A 34 12.54 -38.88 29.37
CA LEU A 34 12.77 -37.81 30.34
C LEU A 34 11.90 -38.03 31.58
N VAL A 35 12.52 -38.52 32.67
CA VAL A 35 11.87 -38.66 33.97
C VAL A 35 12.03 -37.36 34.75
N VAL A 36 10.98 -36.52 34.76
CA VAL A 36 10.89 -35.38 35.68
C VAL A 36 10.32 -35.90 37.00
N LYS A 37 11.11 -35.82 38.07
CA LYS A 37 10.69 -36.23 39.42
C LYS A 37 10.06 -35.04 40.15
N GLU A 38 8.74 -34.93 40.12
CA GLU A 38 8.02 -34.18 41.15
C GLU A 38 7.39 -35.12 42.18
N ARG A 39 7.32 -34.65 43.43
CA ARG A 39 6.70 -35.36 44.56
C ARG A 39 5.20 -35.53 44.26
N ASN A 40 4.80 -36.76 43.93
CA ASN A 40 3.43 -37.29 43.89
C ASN A 40 2.73 -37.43 42.52
N GLY A 41 3.45 -37.85 41.48
CA GLY A 41 2.80 -38.44 40.29
C GLY A 41 3.75 -38.58 39.10
N VAL A 42 3.91 -39.79 38.56
CA VAL A 42 4.72 -40.03 37.35
C VAL A 42 3.83 -39.81 36.14
N GLN A 43 3.94 -38.64 35.49
CA GLN A 43 3.30 -38.38 34.21
C GLN A 43 4.26 -38.78 33.08
N CYS A 44 3.93 -39.83 32.34
CA CYS A 44 4.68 -40.28 31.18
C CYS A 44 4.30 -39.38 29.97
N LEU A 45 5.05 -38.31 29.73
CA LEU A 45 4.90 -37.52 28.51
C LEU A 45 5.66 -38.24 27.39
N LEU A 46 4.91 -38.92 26.52
CA LEU A 46 5.39 -39.29 25.19
C LEU A 46 5.62 -37.98 24.42
N ALA A 47 6.84 -37.44 24.50
CA ALA A 47 7.29 -36.43 23.56
C ALA A 47 7.33 -37.11 22.18
N SER A 48 6.23 -37.00 21.44
CA SER A 48 6.29 -37.16 19.98
C SER A 48 7.39 -36.23 19.52
N ARG A 49 8.45 -36.76 18.90
CA ARG A 49 9.45 -35.94 18.20
C ARG A 49 8.64 -35.00 17.32
N ALA A 50 8.64 -33.71 17.67
CA ALA A 50 8.13 -32.67 16.82
C ALA A 50 8.68 -32.97 15.43
N GLY A 51 7.77 -33.10 14.45
CA GLY A 51 8.17 -33.15 13.06
C GLY A 51 9.10 -31.99 12.78
N ASP A 52 9.95 -32.14 11.79
CA ASP A 52 10.96 -31.21 11.31
C ASP A 52 10.31 -29.89 10.79
N GLU A 53 9.55 -29.19 11.63
CA GLU A 53 8.95 -27.90 11.36
C GLU A 53 10.10 -26.91 11.33
N GLN A 54 10.59 -26.65 10.12
CA GLN A 54 11.58 -25.61 9.93
C GLN A 54 11.04 -24.30 10.52
N PRO A 55 11.81 -23.63 11.39
CA PRO A 55 11.37 -22.39 12.00
C PRO A 55 11.05 -21.38 10.89
N ARG A 56 9.88 -20.73 10.99
CA ARG A 56 9.43 -19.71 10.02
C ARG A 56 10.58 -18.73 9.76
N GLU A 57 10.78 -18.41 8.48
CA GLU A 57 11.80 -17.45 8.05
C GLU A 57 11.66 -16.12 8.81
N THR A 58 12.74 -15.35 8.85
CA THR A 58 12.73 -14.03 9.51
C THR A 58 13.25 -12.96 8.57
N TRP A 59 12.85 -11.72 8.83
CA TRP A 59 13.39 -10.56 8.13
C TRP A 59 14.90 -10.47 8.29
N GLY A 60 15.61 -10.15 7.20
CA GLY A 60 17.07 -10.03 7.22
C GLY A 60 17.55 -8.88 8.12
N LYS A 61 16.85 -7.74 8.10
CA LYS A 61 17.09 -6.59 8.98
C LYS A 61 15.77 -6.00 9.46
N LYS A 62 15.78 -5.37 10.64
CA LYS A 62 14.60 -4.67 11.19
C LYS A 62 14.09 -3.56 10.27
N ILE A 63 15.01 -2.84 9.60
CA ILE A 63 14.64 -1.78 8.66
C ILE A 63 13.94 -2.33 7.41
N ASP A 64 14.27 -3.56 6.97
CA ASP A 64 13.60 -4.20 5.82
C ASP A 64 12.13 -4.44 6.16
N PHE A 65 11.82 -4.86 7.40
CA PHE A 65 10.45 -4.96 7.91
C PHE A 65 9.79 -3.58 8.00
N LEU A 66 10.43 -2.62 8.66
CA LEU A 66 9.86 -1.29 8.90
C LEU A 66 9.51 -0.58 7.59
N LEU A 67 10.42 -0.60 6.60
CA LEU A 67 10.14 -0.06 5.27
C LEU A 67 9.03 -0.82 4.55
N SER A 68 8.88 -2.13 4.77
CA SER A 68 7.80 -2.91 4.16
C SER A 68 6.43 -2.53 4.72
N VAL A 69 6.34 -2.29 6.03
CA VAL A 69 5.10 -1.82 6.65
C VAL A 69 4.81 -0.36 6.24
N ILE A 70 5.82 0.51 6.19
CA ILE A 70 5.66 1.89 5.71
C ILE A 70 5.21 1.91 4.25
N GLY A 71 5.85 1.12 3.38
CA GLY A 71 5.49 1.03 1.96
C GLY A 71 4.13 0.39 1.69
N PHE A 72 3.58 -0.37 2.65
CA PHE A 72 2.21 -0.84 2.60
C PHE A 72 1.21 0.23 3.08
N ALA A 73 1.54 0.96 4.15
CA ALA A 73 0.66 1.99 4.69
C ALA A 73 0.60 3.25 3.80
N VAL A 74 1.71 3.59 3.14
CA VAL A 74 1.78 4.74 2.24
C VAL A 74 1.47 4.32 0.82
N ASP A 75 0.31 4.73 0.33
CA ASP A 75 -0.19 4.43 -1.00
C ASP A 75 -0.64 5.69 -1.76
N LEU A 76 -1.32 5.46 -2.90
CA LEU A 76 -1.85 6.52 -3.74
C LEU A 76 -2.90 7.37 -2.99
N ALA A 77 -3.68 6.80 -2.06
CA ALA A 77 -4.70 7.50 -1.30
C ALA A 77 -4.11 8.53 -0.32
N ASN A 78 -2.88 8.32 0.17
CA ASN A 78 -2.16 9.35 0.93
C ASN A 78 -1.89 10.59 0.09
N VAL A 79 -1.69 10.44 -1.22
CA VAL A 79 -1.28 11.53 -2.11
C VAL A 79 -2.47 12.36 -2.60
N TRP A 80 -3.57 11.74 -3.04
CA TRP A 80 -4.70 12.49 -3.60
C TRP A 80 -5.92 12.54 -2.69
N ARG A 81 -6.27 11.44 -2.03
CA ARG A 81 -7.53 11.31 -1.29
C ARG A 81 -7.50 12.12 -0.01
N PHE A 82 -6.45 11.99 0.80
CA PHE A 82 -6.34 12.74 2.05
C PHE A 82 -6.37 14.26 1.81
N PRO A 83 -5.56 14.83 0.89
CA PRO A 83 -5.61 16.27 0.65
C PRO A 83 -6.98 16.77 0.20
N TYR A 84 -7.64 16.02 -0.69
CA TYR A 84 -8.99 16.34 -1.14
C TYR A 84 -10.01 16.32 0.01
N LEU A 85 -10.00 15.27 0.85
CA LEU A 85 -10.89 15.19 2.02
C LEU A 85 -10.62 16.30 3.03
N CYS A 86 -9.36 16.63 3.25
CA CYS A 86 -8.96 17.74 4.11
C CYS A 86 -9.58 19.04 3.60
N TYR A 87 -9.40 19.37 2.32
CA TYR A 87 -9.99 20.55 1.70
C TYR A 87 -11.53 20.58 1.79
N LYS A 88 -12.20 19.48 1.39
CA LYS A 88 -13.66 19.37 1.38
C LYS A 88 -14.27 19.54 2.78
N ASN A 89 -13.62 19.02 3.81
CA ASN A 89 -14.17 18.92 5.17
C ASN A 89 -13.70 20.02 6.13
N GLY A 90 -13.44 21.22 5.60
CA GLY A 90 -13.09 22.40 6.40
C GLY A 90 -11.58 22.64 6.55
N GLY A 91 -10.79 22.17 5.58
CA GLY A 91 -9.35 22.37 5.46
C GLY A 91 -8.61 21.96 6.73
N GLY A 92 -7.89 22.91 7.33
CA GLY A 92 -7.09 22.65 8.54
C GLY A 92 -7.91 22.13 9.73
N ALA A 93 -9.21 22.44 9.80
CA ALA A 93 -10.08 21.94 10.88
C ALA A 93 -10.24 20.41 10.84
N PHE A 94 -10.17 19.79 9.66
CA PHE A 94 -10.28 18.34 9.46
C PHE A 94 -9.19 17.54 10.18
N LEU A 95 -8.03 18.17 10.47
CA LEU A 95 -6.94 17.52 11.19
C LEU A 95 -7.32 17.13 12.62
N ILE A 96 -8.32 17.79 13.22
CA ILE A 96 -8.81 17.49 14.56
C ILE A 96 -9.48 16.11 14.61
N PRO A 97 -10.58 15.84 13.87
CA PRO A 97 -11.19 14.52 13.86
C PRO A 97 -10.24 13.45 13.30
N TYR A 98 -9.41 13.79 12.31
CA TYR A 98 -8.40 12.87 11.75
C TYR A 98 -7.40 12.38 12.81
N THR A 99 -6.81 13.30 13.58
CA THR A 99 -5.86 12.96 14.64
C THR A 99 -6.54 12.24 15.80
N LEU A 100 -7.79 12.59 16.11
CA LEU A 100 -8.55 11.91 17.15
C LEU A 100 -8.78 10.43 16.79
N PHE A 101 -9.27 10.15 15.58
CA PHE A 101 -9.48 8.77 15.13
C PHE A 101 -8.18 7.99 14.95
N LEU A 102 -7.08 8.66 14.59
CA LEU A 102 -5.75 8.06 14.60
C LEU A 102 -5.39 7.53 16.00
N ILE A 103 -5.58 8.33 17.05
CA ILE A 103 -5.22 7.96 18.43
C ILE A 103 -6.17 6.92 19.02
N ILE A 104 -7.48 7.08 18.81
CA ILE A 104 -8.49 6.25 19.48
C ILE A 104 -8.72 4.92 18.77
N ALA A 105 -8.62 4.87 17.44
CA ALA A 105 -8.98 3.69 16.66
C ALA A 105 -7.81 3.19 15.78
N GLY A 106 -7.21 4.07 14.98
CA GLY A 106 -6.20 3.71 14.00
C GLY A 106 -4.97 3.04 14.62
N MET A 107 -4.28 3.73 15.52
CA MET A 107 -3.07 3.23 16.18
C MET A 107 -3.35 1.97 17.04
N PRO A 108 -4.42 1.89 17.84
CA PRO A 108 -4.75 0.67 18.58
C PRO A 108 -4.99 -0.54 17.68
N LEU A 109 -5.76 -0.40 16.59
CA LEU A 109 -6.03 -1.50 15.66
C LEU A 109 -4.75 -1.93 14.93
N PHE A 110 -3.96 -0.97 14.47
CA PHE A 110 -2.69 -1.22 13.79
C PHE A 110 -1.69 -1.96 14.69
N TYR A 111 -1.53 -1.48 15.93
CA TYR A 111 -0.68 -2.12 16.93
C TYR A 111 -1.17 -3.53 17.29
N MET A 112 -2.48 -3.70 17.48
CA MET A 112 -3.09 -5.00 17.78
C MET A 112 -2.76 -6.02 16.70
N GLU A 113 -2.90 -5.70 15.42
CA GLU A 113 -2.57 -6.63 14.34
C GLU A 113 -1.08 -6.98 14.27
N LEU A 114 -0.20 -6.00 14.46
CA LEU A 114 1.24 -6.24 14.49
C LEU A 114 1.63 -7.15 15.68
N ALA A 115 1.08 -6.88 16.86
CA ALA A 115 1.32 -7.70 18.04
C ALA A 115 0.77 -9.12 17.85
N LEU A 116 -0.44 -9.25 17.30
CA LEU A 116 -1.09 -10.53 17.02
C LEU A 116 -0.28 -11.37 16.02
N GLY A 117 0.20 -10.75 14.94
CA GLY A 117 1.03 -11.41 13.94
C GLY A 117 2.38 -11.84 14.50
N GLN A 118 3.08 -10.95 15.20
CA GLN A 118 4.40 -11.24 15.76
C GLN A 118 4.35 -12.31 16.86
N TYR A 119 3.32 -12.28 17.72
CA TYR A 119 3.18 -13.24 18.81
C TYR A 119 2.86 -14.65 18.29
N ASN A 120 1.93 -14.79 17.34
CA ASN A 120 1.48 -16.09 16.87
C ASN A 120 2.35 -16.68 15.74
N ARG A 121 3.14 -15.85 15.05
CA ARG A 121 4.01 -16.23 13.92
C ARG A 121 3.30 -17.02 12.83
N GLU A 122 2.08 -16.62 12.53
CA GLU A 122 1.17 -17.31 11.62
C GLU A 122 0.58 -16.38 10.56
N GLY A 123 -0.09 -16.94 9.54
CA GLY A 123 -0.74 -16.16 8.49
C GLY A 123 -2.10 -15.60 8.92
N ALA A 124 -2.64 -14.65 8.15
CA ALA A 124 -3.92 -14.00 8.45
C ALA A 124 -5.11 -14.97 8.60
N ALA A 125 -5.10 -16.13 7.93
CA ALA A 125 -6.14 -17.15 8.10
C ALA A 125 -5.91 -18.06 9.32
N THR A 126 -4.65 -18.43 9.59
CA THR A 126 -4.32 -19.44 10.59
C THR A 126 -4.26 -18.85 12.00
N VAL A 127 -3.97 -17.55 12.12
CA VAL A 127 -3.95 -16.80 13.39
C VAL A 127 -5.27 -16.91 14.18
N TRP A 128 -6.39 -17.15 13.50
CA TRP A 128 -7.71 -17.36 14.11
C TRP A 128 -7.85 -18.68 14.86
N LYS A 129 -6.79 -19.50 14.98
CA LYS A 129 -6.73 -20.61 15.94
C LYS A 129 -7.02 -20.17 17.38
N ILE A 130 -6.82 -18.88 17.69
CA ILE A 130 -7.19 -18.26 18.98
C ILE A 130 -8.71 -18.34 19.23
N CYS A 131 -9.52 -18.15 18.19
CA CYS A 131 -10.97 -18.29 18.26
C CYS A 131 -11.48 -18.99 16.98
N PRO A 132 -11.57 -20.34 16.99
CA PRO A 132 -11.93 -21.11 15.81
C PRO A 132 -13.27 -20.73 15.17
N PHE A 133 -14.20 -20.20 15.97
CA PHE A 133 -15.47 -19.67 15.48
C PHE A 133 -15.30 -18.54 14.46
N PHE A 134 -14.28 -17.69 14.63
CA PHE A 134 -13.97 -16.58 13.75
C PHE A 134 -12.96 -16.91 12.63
N LYS A 135 -12.66 -18.20 12.41
CA LYS A 135 -11.75 -18.60 11.31
C LYS A 135 -12.20 -18.11 9.93
N GLY A 136 -13.51 -17.92 9.73
CA GLY A 136 -14.08 -17.32 8.52
C GLY A 136 -13.58 -15.90 8.24
N VAL A 137 -13.25 -15.11 9.26
CA VAL A 137 -12.73 -13.74 9.10
C VAL A 137 -11.41 -13.76 8.33
N GLY A 138 -10.52 -14.68 8.67
CA GLY A 138 -9.24 -14.82 7.97
C GLY A 138 -9.37 -15.19 6.49
N TYR A 139 -10.33 -16.06 6.14
CA TYR A 139 -10.62 -16.37 4.74
C TYR A 139 -11.28 -15.20 4.00
N ALA A 140 -12.17 -14.46 4.66
CA ALA A 140 -12.79 -13.27 4.09
C ALA A 140 -11.75 -12.20 3.75
N VAL A 141 -10.77 -11.98 4.63
CA VAL A 141 -9.66 -11.06 4.40
C VAL A 141 -8.81 -11.46 3.18
N ILE A 142 -8.51 -12.75 3.02
CA ILE A 142 -7.80 -13.25 1.82
C ILE A 142 -8.63 -13.01 0.55
N LEU A 143 -9.94 -13.24 0.59
CA LEU A 143 -10.82 -12.99 -0.54
C LEU A 143 -10.88 -11.50 -0.92
N ILE A 144 -10.97 -10.62 0.08
CA ILE A 144 -10.92 -9.17 -0.13
C ILE A 144 -9.60 -8.78 -0.79
N ALA A 145 -8.46 -9.32 -0.32
CA ALA A 145 -7.16 -9.04 -0.92
C ALA A 145 -7.07 -9.48 -2.40
N ILE A 146 -7.72 -10.58 -2.79
CA ILE A 146 -7.82 -11.02 -4.18
C ILE A 146 -8.60 -10.00 -5.02
N TYR A 147 -9.76 -9.53 -4.54
CA TYR A 147 -10.55 -8.52 -5.25
C TYR A 147 -9.81 -7.20 -5.40
N VAL A 148 -9.15 -6.74 -4.33
CA VAL A 148 -8.29 -5.56 -4.33
C VAL A 148 -7.16 -5.72 -5.36
N GLY A 149 -6.54 -6.90 -5.42
CA GLY A 149 -5.50 -7.23 -6.39
C GLY A 149 -5.95 -7.16 -7.86
N PHE A 150 -7.22 -7.40 -8.17
CA PHE A 150 -7.70 -7.33 -9.55
C PHE A 150 -7.73 -5.90 -10.11
N TYR A 151 -8.13 -4.90 -9.31
CA TYR A 151 -8.25 -3.53 -9.82
C TYR A 151 -7.04 -2.65 -9.51
N TYR A 152 -6.36 -2.81 -8.37
CA TYR A 152 -5.23 -1.94 -8.03
C TYR A 152 -4.06 -2.08 -9.00
N ASN A 153 -3.81 -3.29 -9.49
CA ASN A 153 -2.75 -3.53 -10.48
C ASN A 153 -3.05 -2.83 -11.83
N VAL A 154 -4.32 -2.57 -12.15
CA VAL A 154 -4.72 -1.83 -13.35
C VAL A 154 -4.34 -0.35 -13.21
N ILE A 155 -4.46 0.25 -12.03
CA ILE A 155 -4.03 1.63 -11.76
C ILE A 155 -2.51 1.78 -11.94
N ILE A 156 -1.74 0.79 -11.48
CA ILE A 156 -0.29 0.75 -11.70
C ILE A 156 0.03 0.62 -13.20
N ALA A 157 -0.75 -0.19 -13.94
CA ALA A 157 -0.60 -0.34 -15.39
C ALA A 157 -0.90 0.98 -16.14
N TRP A 158 -1.92 1.74 -15.73
CA TRP A 158 -2.17 3.09 -16.27
C TRP A 158 -0.98 4.02 -16.00
N SER A 159 -0.46 4.03 -14.78
CA SER A 159 0.70 4.83 -14.40
C SER A 159 1.94 4.48 -15.23
N LEU A 160 2.14 3.19 -15.50
CA LEU A 160 3.23 2.70 -16.36
C LEU A 160 3.04 3.12 -17.82
N TYR A 161 1.80 3.10 -18.33
CA TYR A 161 1.47 3.61 -19.66
C TYR A 161 1.80 5.11 -19.78
N TYR A 162 1.42 5.91 -18.78
CA TYR A 162 1.76 7.34 -18.72
C TYR A 162 3.27 7.58 -18.64
N LEU A 163 4.00 6.75 -17.88
CA LEU A 163 5.46 6.82 -17.79
C LEU A 163 6.14 6.56 -19.14
N PHE A 164 5.71 5.55 -19.90
CA PHE A 164 6.27 5.32 -21.24
C PHE A 164 5.85 6.38 -22.25
N SER A 165 4.63 6.91 -22.12
CA SER A 165 4.12 7.99 -22.98
C SER A 165 4.76 9.35 -22.70
N SER A 166 5.42 9.53 -21.55
CA SER A 166 6.16 10.75 -21.22
C SER A 166 7.58 10.79 -21.77
N PHE A 167 8.07 9.72 -22.40
CA PHE A 167 9.38 9.69 -23.07
C PHE A 167 9.35 10.35 -24.45
N THR A 168 8.68 11.50 -24.54
CA THR A 168 8.60 12.35 -25.73
C THR A 168 8.92 13.79 -25.33
N LEU A 169 9.52 14.56 -26.25
CA LEU A 169 9.83 15.97 -25.99
C LEU A 169 8.57 16.81 -25.80
N LYS A 170 7.54 16.54 -26.60
CA LYS A 170 6.22 17.14 -26.47
C LYS A 170 5.27 16.08 -25.92
N LEU A 171 4.67 16.36 -24.76
CA LEU A 171 3.83 15.41 -24.05
C LEU A 171 2.51 15.20 -24.82
N PRO A 172 1.96 13.96 -24.93
CA PRO A 172 0.78 13.68 -25.76
C PRO A 172 -0.54 14.34 -25.29
N TRP A 173 -0.59 14.82 -24.05
CA TRP A 173 -1.78 15.38 -23.42
C TRP A 173 -1.77 16.92 -23.37
N THR A 174 -0.89 17.56 -24.14
CA THR A 174 -0.75 19.04 -24.16
C THR A 174 -1.61 19.72 -25.20
N ASP A 175 -1.90 19.04 -26.31
CA ASP A 175 -2.61 19.61 -27.45
C ASP A 175 -3.74 18.70 -27.92
N CYS A 176 -4.71 19.30 -28.61
CA CYS A 176 -5.89 18.63 -29.14
C CYS A 176 -5.70 18.05 -30.56
N GLY A 177 -4.46 17.96 -31.05
CA GLY A 177 -4.14 17.62 -32.44
C GLY A 177 -3.96 16.14 -32.75
N HIS A 178 -4.39 15.24 -31.86
CA HIS A 178 -4.16 13.80 -31.98
C HIS A 178 -5.38 13.02 -32.48
N SER A 179 -5.16 11.79 -32.93
CA SER A 179 -6.21 10.93 -33.51
C SER A 179 -7.34 10.56 -32.53
N TRP A 180 -7.06 10.59 -31.23
CA TRP A 180 -8.05 10.31 -30.17
C TRP A 180 -8.86 11.54 -29.79
N ASN A 181 -8.48 12.74 -30.22
CA ASN A 181 -9.16 13.96 -29.83
C ASN A 181 -10.49 14.13 -30.55
N SER A 182 -11.48 14.67 -29.83
CA SER A 182 -12.77 15.06 -30.41
C SER A 182 -12.67 16.42 -31.09
N PRO A 183 -13.59 16.75 -32.02
CA PRO A 183 -13.69 18.10 -32.59
C PRO A 183 -13.97 19.19 -31.55
N ASN A 184 -14.46 18.80 -30.36
CA ASN A 184 -14.78 19.71 -29.27
C ASN A 184 -13.61 19.89 -28.29
N CYS A 185 -12.46 19.25 -28.53
CA CYS A 185 -11.29 19.42 -27.70
C CYS A 185 -10.83 20.88 -27.72
N THR A 186 -10.68 21.46 -26.53
CA THR A 186 -10.32 22.87 -26.37
C THR A 186 -9.07 23.00 -25.51
N ASP A 187 -8.09 23.75 -26.01
CA ASP A 187 -6.91 24.12 -25.23
C ASP A 187 -7.34 25.11 -24.12
N PRO A 188 -7.05 24.81 -22.84
CA PRO A 188 -7.28 25.72 -21.73
C PRO A 188 -6.71 27.13 -21.93
N LYS A 189 -5.62 27.27 -22.69
CA LYS A 189 -4.96 28.57 -22.98
C LYS A 189 -5.78 29.44 -23.95
N LEU A 190 -6.64 28.85 -24.77
CA LEU A 190 -7.47 29.55 -25.77
C LEU A 190 -8.86 29.94 -25.27
N LEU A 191 -9.22 29.55 -24.05
CA LEU A 191 -10.49 29.89 -23.41
C LEU A 191 -10.48 31.36 -22.94
N ASN A 192 -10.78 32.27 -23.86
CA ASN A 192 -11.22 33.62 -23.51
C ASN A 192 -12.55 33.51 -22.75
N GLY A 193 -12.68 34.25 -21.64
CA GLY A 193 -13.83 34.23 -20.73
C GLY A 193 -15.19 34.63 -21.36
N SER A 194 -15.26 34.82 -22.67
CA SER A 194 -16.45 35.13 -23.45
C SER A 194 -17.22 33.89 -23.97
N VAL A 195 -16.63 32.68 -23.95
CA VAL A 195 -17.34 31.42 -24.27
C VAL A 195 -17.90 30.80 -22.97
N LEU A 196 -18.52 31.64 -22.14
CA LEU A 196 -19.12 31.25 -20.86
C LEU A 196 -20.63 30.99 -21.06
N GLY A 197 -20.95 30.02 -21.91
CA GLY A 197 -22.33 29.55 -22.10
C GLY A 197 -22.82 28.71 -20.91
N ASN A 198 -24.15 28.68 -20.72
CA ASN A 198 -24.96 28.05 -19.66
C ASN A 198 -24.77 26.53 -19.42
N HIS A 199 -23.64 25.92 -19.78
CA HIS A 199 -23.37 24.51 -19.48
C HIS A 199 -22.87 24.34 -18.04
N THR A 200 -23.27 23.25 -17.40
CA THR A 200 -22.90 22.88 -16.02
C THR A 200 -21.38 22.88 -15.84
N LYS A 201 -20.91 23.38 -14.68
CA LYS A 201 -19.47 23.54 -14.33
C LYS A 201 -18.59 22.31 -14.65
N TYR A 202 -19.15 21.10 -14.58
CA TYR A 202 -18.45 19.83 -14.83
C TYR A 202 -18.23 19.49 -16.32
N SER A 203 -19.08 19.99 -17.23
CA SER A 203 -18.98 19.75 -18.68
C SER A 203 -17.73 20.38 -19.30
N LYS A 204 -17.25 21.48 -18.69
CA LYS A 204 -16.17 22.32 -19.20
C LYS A 204 -14.79 21.64 -19.21
N TYR A 205 -14.52 20.77 -18.25
CA TYR A 205 -13.20 20.13 -18.07
C TYR A 205 -13.06 18.79 -18.79
N LYS A 206 -14.16 18.22 -19.28
CA LYS A 206 -14.18 16.94 -20.01
C LYS A 206 -13.55 17.02 -21.40
N PHE A 207 -13.47 18.22 -21.98
CA PHE A 207 -12.96 18.45 -23.34
C PHE A 207 -11.55 19.03 -23.38
N THR A 208 -10.79 18.91 -22.29
CA THR A 208 -9.40 19.35 -22.26
C THR A 208 -8.49 18.28 -22.88
N PRO A 209 -7.31 18.63 -23.43
CA PRO A 209 -6.45 17.65 -24.10
C PRO A 209 -6.02 16.50 -23.18
N ALA A 210 -5.75 16.77 -21.89
CA ALA A 210 -5.43 15.71 -20.93
C ALA A 210 -6.66 14.88 -20.50
N ALA A 211 -7.86 15.47 -20.45
CA ALA A 211 -9.10 14.72 -20.24
C ALA A 211 -9.31 13.69 -21.34
N GLU A 212 -9.21 14.15 -22.59
CA GLU A 212 -9.43 13.32 -23.75
C GLU A 212 -8.30 12.31 -23.95
N PHE A 213 -7.06 12.67 -23.61
CA PHE A 213 -5.98 11.68 -23.58
C PHE A 213 -6.31 10.55 -22.61
N TYR A 214 -6.76 10.84 -21.38
CA TYR A 214 -7.12 9.80 -20.42
C TYR A 214 -8.35 8.99 -20.88
N GLU A 215 -9.47 9.64 -21.17
CA GLU A 215 -10.74 8.94 -21.48
C GLU A 215 -10.72 8.26 -22.85
N ARG A 216 -10.16 8.91 -23.87
CA ARG A 216 -10.21 8.43 -25.26
C ARG A 216 -8.91 7.78 -25.71
N GLY A 217 -7.76 8.33 -25.32
CA GLY A 217 -6.46 7.81 -25.70
C GLY A 217 -6.01 6.59 -24.88
N VAL A 218 -6.09 6.66 -23.55
CA VAL A 218 -5.62 5.59 -22.65
C VAL A 218 -6.71 4.55 -22.42
N LEU A 219 -7.90 5.00 -21.97
CA LEU A 219 -8.97 4.09 -21.54
C LEU A 219 -9.87 3.62 -22.67
N HIS A 220 -9.93 4.36 -23.78
CA HIS A 220 -10.90 4.12 -24.86
C HIS A 220 -12.36 4.03 -24.35
N LEU A 221 -12.68 4.77 -23.29
CA LEU A 221 -13.98 4.69 -22.60
C LEU A 221 -15.15 5.07 -23.53
N HIS A 222 -14.89 5.91 -24.53
CA HIS A 222 -15.86 6.32 -25.54
C HIS A 222 -16.35 5.18 -26.46
N GLU A 223 -15.64 4.05 -26.52
CA GLU A 223 -16.04 2.87 -27.28
C GLU A 223 -17.06 2.00 -26.52
N SER A 224 -17.18 2.19 -25.19
CA SER A 224 -18.07 1.42 -24.32
C SER A 224 -19.34 2.18 -24.00
N SER A 225 -20.49 1.52 -24.15
CA SER A 225 -21.79 2.07 -23.73
C SER A 225 -22.09 1.86 -22.23
N GLY A 226 -21.19 1.20 -21.49
CA GLY A 226 -21.28 0.96 -20.05
C GLY A 226 -20.77 -0.44 -19.66
N ILE A 227 -20.99 -0.85 -18.40
CA ILE A 227 -20.50 -2.14 -17.88
C ILE A 227 -21.06 -3.38 -18.62
N HIS A 228 -22.16 -3.20 -19.35
CA HIS A 228 -22.80 -4.27 -20.12
C HIS A 228 -22.06 -4.54 -21.44
N ASP A 229 -21.20 -3.60 -21.84
CA ASP A 229 -20.54 -3.52 -23.14
C ASP A 229 -19.10 -3.00 -22.95
N ILE A 230 -18.26 -3.82 -22.32
CA ILE A 230 -16.89 -3.46 -21.95
C ILE A 230 -15.95 -3.49 -23.17
N GLY A 231 -16.39 -4.09 -24.28
CA GLY A 231 -15.56 -4.27 -25.47
C GLY A 231 -14.40 -5.24 -25.25
N LEU A 232 -13.40 -5.15 -26.13
CA LEU A 232 -12.17 -5.95 -26.05
C LEU A 232 -11.12 -5.24 -25.17
N PRO A 233 -10.27 -6.00 -24.46
CA PRO A 233 -9.20 -5.40 -23.66
C PRO A 233 -8.17 -4.71 -24.57
N GLN A 234 -7.88 -3.44 -24.27
CA GLN A 234 -6.86 -2.67 -24.98
C GLN A 234 -5.49 -3.34 -24.80
N TRP A 235 -4.81 -3.64 -25.91
CA TRP A 235 -3.60 -4.45 -25.88
C TRP A 235 -2.44 -3.74 -25.19
N GLN A 236 -2.37 -2.40 -25.29
CA GLN A 236 -1.32 -1.58 -24.69
C GLN A 236 -1.40 -1.64 -23.16
N LEU A 237 -2.61 -1.49 -22.61
CA LEU A 237 -2.86 -1.61 -21.17
C LEU A 237 -2.66 -3.04 -20.69
N SER A 238 -3.07 -4.03 -21.49
CA SER A 238 -2.84 -5.44 -21.20
C SER A 238 -1.34 -5.77 -21.12
N LEU A 239 -0.53 -5.19 -22.02
CA LEU A 239 0.93 -5.31 -21.98
C LEU A 239 1.52 -4.65 -20.72
N CYS A 240 1.08 -3.44 -20.38
CA CYS A 240 1.51 -2.75 -19.16
C CYS A 240 1.15 -3.58 -17.90
N LEU A 241 -0.05 -4.15 -17.85
CA LEU A 241 -0.48 -5.02 -16.76
C LEU A 241 0.37 -6.29 -16.68
N MET A 242 0.70 -6.90 -17.81
CA MET A 242 1.60 -8.06 -17.86
C MET A 242 2.98 -7.71 -17.29
N VAL A 243 3.53 -6.55 -17.64
CA VAL A 243 4.80 -6.06 -17.08
C VAL A 243 4.70 -5.88 -15.56
N VAL A 244 3.62 -5.28 -15.06
CA VAL A 244 3.37 -5.13 -13.61
C VAL A 244 3.35 -6.49 -12.92
N VAL A 245 2.61 -7.46 -13.46
CA VAL A 245 2.53 -8.83 -12.89
C VAL A 245 3.90 -9.50 -12.87
N VAL A 246 4.71 -9.36 -13.93
CA VAL A 246 6.07 -9.92 -13.99
C VAL A 246 6.98 -9.28 -12.93
N ILE A 247 6.92 -7.96 -12.75
CA ILE A 247 7.68 -7.26 -11.71
C ILE A 247 7.27 -7.74 -10.32
N LEU A 248 5.96 -7.85 -10.06
CA LEU A 248 5.43 -8.32 -8.78
C LEU A 248 5.85 -9.76 -8.50
N PHE A 249 5.77 -10.63 -9.50
CA PHE A 249 6.21 -12.02 -9.40
C PHE A 249 7.66 -12.13 -8.98
N PHE A 250 8.59 -11.44 -9.65
CA PHE A 250 10.01 -11.48 -9.29
C PHE A 250 10.29 -10.80 -7.93
N SER A 251 9.50 -9.81 -7.54
CA SER A 251 9.61 -9.16 -6.23
C SER A 251 9.22 -10.10 -5.09
N LEU A 252 8.23 -10.97 -5.32
CA LEU A 252 7.65 -11.86 -4.30
C LEU A 252 8.17 -13.31 -4.35
N TRP A 253 8.85 -13.73 -5.43
CA TRP A 253 9.19 -15.14 -5.67
C TRP A 253 10.00 -15.82 -4.55
N LYS A 254 10.91 -15.11 -3.86
CA LYS A 254 11.65 -15.64 -2.69
C LYS A 254 11.12 -15.12 -1.35
N GLY A 255 9.86 -14.70 -1.32
CA GLY A 255 9.18 -14.22 -0.12
C GLY A 255 9.77 -12.92 0.44
N VAL A 256 9.82 -12.83 1.77
CA VAL A 256 10.24 -11.61 2.50
C VAL A 256 11.71 -11.23 2.24
N LYS A 257 12.55 -12.17 1.80
CA LYS A 257 13.97 -11.91 1.49
C LYS A 257 14.15 -11.07 0.23
N THR A 258 13.36 -11.30 -0.82
CA THR A 258 13.38 -10.46 -2.03
C THR A 258 12.51 -9.23 -1.87
N SER A 259 11.30 -9.39 -1.34
CA SER A 259 10.35 -8.29 -1.15
C SER A 259 10.96 -7.19 -0.29
N GLY A 260 11.60 -7.56 0.84
CA GLY A 260 12.28 -6.59 1.72
C GLY A 260 13.45 -5.86 1.08
N LYS A 261 13.99 -6.31 -0.07
CA LYS A 261 15.02 -5.60 -0.84
C LYS A 261 14.43 -4.69 -1.90
N VAL A 262 13.39 -5.13 -2.61
CA VAL A 262 12.68 -4.30 -3.60
C VAL A 262 12.06 -3.08 -2.91
N VAL A 263 11.53 -3.27 -1.71
CA VAL A 263 10.91 -2.21 -0.89
C VAL A 263 11.85 -1.05 -0.59
N TRP A 264 13.18 -1.26 -0.55
CA TRP A 264 14.11 -0.14 -0.37
C TRP A 264 13.98 0.90 -1.47
N ILE A 265 13.62 0.50 -2.68
CA ILE A 265 13.38 1.43 -3.79
C ILE A 265 11.92 1.87 -3.74
N THR A 266 10.97 0.94 -3.70
CA THR A 266 9.54 1.26 -3.88
C THR A 266 8.96 2.08 -2.72
N ALA A 267 9.48 1.95 -1.50
CA ALA A 267 9.03 2.74 -0.36
C ALA A 267 9.77 4.06 -0.20
N THR A 268 11.01 4.21 -0.70
CA THR A 268 11.80 5.45 -0.52
C THR A 268 11.66 6.42 -1.69
N LEU A 269 11.57 5.92 -2.92
CA LEU A 269 11.45 6.74 -4.13
C LEU A 269 10.24 7.70 -4.09
N PRO A 270 9.04 7.31 -3.58
CA PRO A 270 7.92 8.23 -3.45
C PRO A 270 8.23 9.46 -2.60
N TYR A 271 9.04 9.33 -1.54
CA TYR A 271 9.44 10.48 -0.73
C TYR A 271 10.36 11.45 -1.48
N LEU A 272 11.27 10.93 -2.31
CA LEU A 272 12.12 11.76 -3.17
C LEU A 272 11.26 12.51 -4.19
N VAL A 273 10.33 11.81 -4.86
CA VAL A 273 9.42 12.42 -5.84
C VAL A 273 8.52 13.46 -5.18
N LEU A 274 7.93 13.16 -4.02
CA LEU A 274 7.12 14.11 -3.25
C LEU A 274 7.92 15.34 -2.84
N PHE A 275 9.18 15.17 -2.43
CA PHE A 275 10.04 16.30 -2.09
C PHE A 275 10.31 17.21 -3.30
N VAL A 276 10.63 16.62 -4.46
CA VAL A 276 10.85 17.39 -5.71
C VAL A 276 9.57 18.12 -6.12
N LEU A 277 8.43 17.44 -6.09
CA LEU A 277 7.12 18.04 -6.41
C LEU A 277 6.73 19.13 -5.42
N LEU A 278 7.05 18.98 -4.14
CA LEU A 278 6.80 20.00 -3.13
C LEU A 278 7.64 21.24 -3.40
N VAL A 279 8.96 21.09 -3.58
CA VAL A 279 9.86 22.22 -3.85
C VAL A 279 9.47 22.92 -5.15
N HIS A 280 9.18 22.16 -6.21
CA HIS A 280 8.72 22.74 -7.47
C HIS A 280 7.36 23.45 -7.29
N GLY A 281 6.38 22.78 -6.69
CA GLY A 281 5.03 23.30 -6.50
C GLY A 281 4.98 24.60 -5.71
N ILE A 282 5.76 24.73 -4.62
CA ILE A 282 5.80 25.98 -3.84
C ILE A 282 6.51 27.14 -4.56
N THR A 283 7.34 26.85 -5.56
CA THR A 283 8.01 27.89 -6.37
C THR A 283 7.16 28.46 -7.50
N LEU A 284 6.03 27.81 -7.82
CA LEU A 284 5.13 28.25 -8.89
C LEU A 284 4.29 29.46 -8.47
N PRO A 285 3.95 30.37 -9.42
CA PRO A 285 3.11 31.52 -9.13
C PRO A 285 1.69 31.08 -8.73
N GLY A 286 1.07 31.72 -7.74
CA GLY A 286 -0.29 31.34 -7.30
C GLY A 286 -0.38 30.09 -6.42
N ALA A 287 0.74 29.42 -6.13
CA ALA A 287 0.77 28.28 -5.21
C ALA A 287 0.23 28.60 -3.80
N SER A 288 0.40 29.85 -3.35
CA SER A 288 -0.14 30.34 -2.07
C SER A 288 -1.66 30.21 -1.98
N ASN A 289 -2.38 30.37 -3.09
CA ASN A 289 -3.85 30.28 -3.11
C ASN A 289 -4.29 28.84 -2.83
N GLY A 290 -3.59 27.87 -3.42
CA GLY A 290 -3.82 26.45 -3.19
C GLY A 290 -3.53 26.03 -1.75
N ILE A 291 -2.41 26.46 -1.19
CA ILE A 291 -2.05 26.16 0.21
C ILE A 291 -3.05 26.81 1.18
N ASN A 292 -3.48 28.05 0.90
CA ASN A 292 -4.51 28.71 1.70
C ASN A 292 -5.85 27.97 1.63
N ALA A 293 -6.23 27.45 0.47
CA ALA A 293 -7.43 26.62 0.33
C ALA A 293 -7.31 25.31 1.13
N TYR A 294 -6.14 24.65 1.05
CA TYR A 294 -5.88 23.40 1.76
C TYR A 294 -5.95 23.55 3.29
N LEU A 295 -5.36 24.62 3.83
CA LEU A 295 -5.28 24.88 5.27
C LEU A 295 -6.32 25.88 5.79
N HIS A 296 -7.28 26.29 4.97
CA HIS A 296 -8.37 27.16 5.42
C HIS A 296 -9.08 26.51 6.60
N ILE A 297 -9.29 27.24 7.69
CA ILE A 297 -9.85 26.67 8.92
C ILE A 297 -11.33 27.04 8.99
N ASP A 298 -12.21 26.06 8.76
CA ASP A 298 -13.65 26.23 8.96
C ASP A 298 -14.17 25.28 10.05
N PHE A 299 -14.28 25.80 11.27
CA PHE A 299 -14.82 25.04 12.41
C PHE A 299 -16.31 24.74 12.30
N TYR A 300 -17.06 25.45 11.44
CA TYR A 300 -18.49 25.18 11.28
C TYR A 300 -18.73 23.79 10.67
N ARG A 301 -17.83 23.36 9.76
CA ARG A 301 -17.87 22.02 9.15
C ARG A 301 -17.76 20.89 10.16
N LEU A 302 -17.08 21.09 11.30
CA LEU A 302 -16.97 20.06 12.34
C LEU A 302 -18.30 19.68 13.00
N LYS A 303 -19.35 20.49 12.82
CA LYS A 303 -20.71 20.15 13.29
C LYS A 303 -21.38 19.09 12.41
N GLU A 304 -20.91 18.91 11.18
CA GLU A 304 -21.44 17.93 10.24
C GLU A 304 -20.88 16.54 10.57
N ALA A 305 -21.76 15.55 10.76
CA ALA A 305 -21.33 14.18 11.08
C ALA A 305 -20.53 13.51 9.95
N THR A 306 -20.75 13.94 8.71
CA THR A 306 -20.01 13.48 7.51
C THR A 306 -18.51 13.70 7.64
N VAL A 307 -18.08 14.83 8.23
CA VAL A 307 -16.67 15.15 8.45
C VAL A 307 -15.98 14.11 9.35
N TRP A 308 -16.69 13.64 10.38
CA TRP A 308 -16.19 12.63 11.30
C TRP A 308 -16.16 11.24 10.67
N ILE A 309 -17.19 10.90 9.88
CA ILE A 309 -17.24 9.64 9.12
C ILE A 309 -16.09 9.58 8.11
N ASP A 310 -15.86 10.67 7.36
CA ASP A 310 -14.79 10.76 6.39
C ASP A 310 -13.41 10.64 7.06
N ALA A 311 -13.21 11.28 8.21
CA ALA A 311 -11.97 11.18 8.98
C ALA A 311 -11.70 9.74 9.48
N ALA A 312 -12.71 9.09 10.07
CA ALA A 312 -12.61 7.72 10.54
C ALA A 312 -12.31 6.75 9.39
N THR A 313 -13.03 6.90 8.28
CA THR A 313 -12.89 6.09 7.07
C THR A 313 -11.50 6.26 6.47
N GLN A 314 -11.01 7.50 6.36
CA GLN A 314 -9.68 7.79 5.82
C GLN A 314 -8.58 7.17 6.67
N ILE A 315 -8.63 7.30 8.01
CA ILE A 315 -7.64 6.69 8.91
C ILE A 315 -7.65 5.16 8.80
N PHE A 316 -8.84 4.55 8.80
CA PHE A 316 -8.98 3.10 8.76
C PHE A 316 -8.38 2.52 7.47
N PHE A 317 -8.76 3.06 6.31
CA PHE A 317 -8.25 2.59 5.03
C PHE A 317 -6.79 2.96 4.78
N SER A 318 -6.33 4.14 5.23
CA SER A 318 -4.94 4.58 5.03
C SER A 318 -3.93 3.76 5.85
N LEU A 319 -4.28 3.33 7.07
CA LEU A 319 -3.39 2.46 7.84
C LEU A 319 -3.42 0.99 7.36
N GLY A 320 -4.41 0.61 6.57
CA GLY A 320 -4.55 -0.77 6.08
C GLY A 320 -4.80 -1.79 7.20
N ALA A 321 -5.36 -1.37 8.33
CA ALA A 321 -5.75 -2.28 9.42
C ALA A 321 -6.96 -3.12 8.98
N GLY A 322 -7.00 -4.40 9.35
CA GLY A 322 -8.09 -5.32 9.00
C GLY A 322 -7.84 -6.16 7.75
N PHE A 323 -6.80 -5.86 6.97
CA PHE A 323 -6.47 -6.58 5.73
C PHE A 323 -5.52 -7.78 5.93
N GLY A 324 -5.10 -8.04 7.17
CA GLY A 324 -4.25 -9.20 7.50
C GLY A 324 -2.81 -9.15 6.95
N VAL A 325 -2.47 -8.12 6.16
CA VAL A 325 -1.11 -7.89 5.65
C VAL A 325 -0.16 -7.55 6.81
N LEU A 326 -0.60 -6.73 7.77
CA LEU A 326 0.18 -6.40 8.97
C LEU A 326 0.48 -7.64 9.81
N ILE A 327 -0.51 -8.52 9.99
CA ILE A 327 -0.36 -9.82 10.65
C ILE A 327 0.69 -10.66 9.92
N ALA A 328 0.57 -10.76 8.59
CA ALA A 328 1.49 -11.53 7.76
C ALA A 328 2.92 -10.98 7.84
N PHE A 329 3.14 -9.66 7.73
CA PHE A 329 4.47 -9.06 7.84
C PHE A 329 5.08 -9.21 9.24
N ALA A 330 4.28 -8.99 10.29
CA ALA A 330 4.74 -9.12 11.66
C ALA A 330 5.09 -10.56 12.05
N SER A 331 4.46 -11.56 11.41
CA SER A 331 4.73 -12.98 11.70
C SER A 331 6.17 -13.45 11.39
N TYR A 332 6.88 -12.71 10.54
CA TYR A 332 8.30 -12.94 10.21
C TYR A 332 9.25 -12.14 11.12
N ASN A 333 8.73 -11.34 12.06
CA ASN A 333 9.57 -10.68 13.06
C ASN A 333 10.06 -11.67 14.12
N LYS A 334 11.15 -11.27 14.79
CA LYS A 334 11.60 -11.92 16.00
C LYS A 334 10.62 -11.64 17.13
N PHE A 335 10.47 -12.59 18.06
CA PHE A 335 9.51 -12.49 19.16
C PHE A 335 9.81 -11.33 20.12
N ASP A 336 11.10 -11.04 20.34
CA ASP A 336 11.62 -9.99 21.20
C ASP A 336 11.62 -8.59 20.55
N ASN A 337 11.21 -8.46 19.29
CA ASN A 337 11.18 -7.18 18.61
C ASN A 337 10.10 -6.25 19.22
N ASN A 338 10.44 -4.98 19.42
CA ASN A 338 9.49 -4.00 19.94
C ASN A 338 8.51 -3.53 18.84
N CYS A 339 7.40 -4.27 18.68
CA CYS A 339 6.35 -3.94 17.72
C CYS A 339 5.54 -2.68 18.09
N TYR A 340 5.53 -2.28 19.37
CA TYR A 340 4.85 -1.05 19.80
C TYR A 340 5.50 0.20 19.20
N ARG A 341 6.84 0.29 19.26
CA ARG A 341 7.58 1.38 18.62
C ARG A 341 7.41 1.36 17.11
N ASP A 342 7.41 0.19 16.50
CA ASP A 342 7.25 0.05 15.06
C ASP A 342 5.84 0.50 14.60
N ALA A 343 4.81 0.18 15.38
CA ALA A 343 3.43 0.62 15.14
C ALA A 343 3.30 2.14 15.22
N LEU A 344 3.81 2.75 16.30
CA LEU A 344 3.75 4.20 16.53
C LEU A 344 4.49 4.96 15.42
N LEU A 345 5.71 4.53 15.10
CA LEU A 345 6.54 5.14 14.09
C LEU A 345 5.89 5.06 12.71
N THR A 346 5.42 3.87 12.31
CA THR A 346 4.81 3.69 10.99
C THR A 346 3.52 4.47 10.83
N SER A 347 2.66 4.49 11.86
CA SER A 347 1.40 5.25 11.82
C SER A 347 1.65 6.75 11.73
N THR A 348 2.66 7.25 12.46
CA THR A 348 3.05 8.67 12.40
C THR A 348 3.62 9.02 11.03
N ILE A 349 4.52 8.20 10.48
CA ILE A 349 5.07 8.41 9.14
C ILE A 349 3.94 8.45 8.11
N ASN A 350 3.01 7.50 8.14
CA ASN A 350 1.85 7.48 7.25
C ASN A 350 1.07 8.80 7.25
N CYS A 351 0.72 9.30 8.44
CA CYS A 351 -0.02 10.55 8.57
C CYS A 351 0.79 11.80 8.16
N VAL A 352 2.08 11.85 8.51
CA VAL A 352 2.97 12.93 8.09
C VAL A 352 3.11 12.94 6.56
N THR A 353 3.25 11.77 5.93
CA THR A 353 3.31 11.67 4.47
C THR A 353 2.05 12.20 3.81
N SER A 354 0.86 11.85 4.33
CA SER A 354 -0.42 12.41 3.85
C SER A 354 -0.51 13.93 4.01
N PHE A 355 0.01 14.46 5.11
CA PHE A 355 0.01 15.90 5.35
C PHE A 355 0.95 16.63 4.38
N VAL A 356 2.16 16.11 4.19
CA VAL A 356 3.17 16.68 3.27
C VAL A 356 2.73 16.57 1.81
N SER A 357 2.13 15.45 1.40
CA SER A 357 1.58 15.30 0.05
C SER A 357 0.49 16.33 -0.23
N GLY A 358 -0.27 16.74 0.79
CA GLY A 358 -1.25 17.81 0.67
C GLY A 358 -0.67 19.13 0.21
N PHE A 359 0.47 19.54 0.75
CA PHE A 359 1.18 20.73 0.25
C PHE A 359 1.67 20.56 -1.18
N ALA A 360 2.21 19.40 -1.53
CA ALA A 360 2.70 19.14 -2.88
C ALA A 360 1.56 19.21 -3.91
N ILE A 361 0.40 18.60 -3.63
CA ILE A 361 -0.75 18.61 -4.54
C ILE A 361 -1.42 19.98 -4.58
N PHE A 362 -1.72 20.60 -3.44
CA PHE A 362 -2.45 21.86 -3.42
C PHE A 362 -1.62 23.05 -3.89
N SER A 363 -0.29 23.06 -3.70
CA SER A 363 0.56 24.12 -4.28
C SER A 363 0.44 24.13 -5.81
N ILE A 364 0.48 22.96 -6.42
CA ILE A 364 0.34 22.80 -7.86
C ILE A 364 -1.10 23.10 -8.33
N LEU A 365 -2.14 22.62 -7.62
CA LEU A 365 -3.53 22.97 -7.95
C LEU A 365 -3.78 24.49 -7.84
N GLY A 366 -3.12 25.17 -6.90
CA GLY A 366 -3.15 26.62 -6.76
C GLY A 366 -2.56 27.34 -7.99
N TYR A 367 -1.43 26.84 -8.50
CA TYR A 367 -0.85 27.32 -9.76
C TYR A 367 -1.80 27.11 -10.93
N MET A 368 -2.38 25.92 -11.08
CA MET A 368 -3.35 25.61 -12.14
C MET A 368 -4.58 26.53 -12.10
N ALA A 369 -5.13 26.76 -10.90
CA ALA A 369 -6.24 27.68 -10.71
C ALA A 369 -5.89 29.13 -11.09
N HIS A 370 -4.67 29.56 -10.75
CA HIS A 370 -4.16 30.89 -11.10
C HIS A 370 -3.97 31.06 -12.61
N GLU A 371 -3.31 30.10 -13.27
CA GLU A 371 -2.99 30.16 -14.71
C GLU A 371 -4.26 30.13 -15.57
N HIS A 372 -5.23 29.28 -15.22
CA HIS A 372 -6.49 29.16 -15.96
C HIS A 372 -7.58 30.13 -15.50
N LYS A 373 -7.31 30.96 -14.47
CA LYS A 373 -8.28 31.91 -13.88
C LYS A 373 -9.59 31.23 -13.48
N VAL A 374 -9.48 30.05 -12.87
CA VAL A 374 -10.61 29.26 -12.37
C VAL A 374 -10.53 29.11 -10.86
N ASN A 375 -11.65 28.76 -10.23
CA ASN A 375 -11.65 28.51 -8.78
C ASN A 375 -10.99 27.17 -8.48
N ILE A 376 -10.36 27.06 -7.31
CA ILE A 376 -9.71 25.83 -6.84
C ILE A 376 -10.73 24.67 -6.73
N GLU A 377 -11.99 24.98 -6.37
CA GLU A 377 -13.10 24.02 -6.33
C GLU A 377 -13.33 23.29 -7.66
N ASP A 378 -13.07 23.97 -8.79
CA ASP A 378 -13.35 23.44 -10.11
C ASP A 378 -12.21 22.52 -10.62
N VAL A 379 -11.01 22.61 -10.02
CA VAL A 379 -9.83 21.79 -10.36
C VAL A 379 -9.54 20.68 -9.33
N ALA A 380 -10.05 20.81 -8.11
CA ALA A 380 -9.88 19.84 -7.03
C ALA A 380 -11.04 18.83 -7.01
N THR A 381 -11.02 17.85 -7.91
CA THR A 381 -12.03 16.77 -7.99
C THR A 381 -11.56 15.44 -7.39
N GLU A 382 -12.51 14.60 -6.95
CA GLU A 382 -12.24 13.26 -6.38
C GLU A 382 -12.03 12.19 -7.47
N GLY A 383 -11.18 11.18 -7.21
CA GLY A 383 -11.08 9.92 -7.97
C GLY A 383 -9.68 9.58 -8.47
N ASP A 384 -9.37 8.28 -8.65
CA ASP A 384 -8.08 7.82 -9.19
C ASP A 384 -7.80 8.34 -10.60
N GLY A 385 -8.87 8.47 -11.40
CA GLY A 385 -8.83 9.14 -12.70
C GLY A 385 -8.52 10.63 -12.56
N SER A 386 -9.01 11.30 -11.50
CA SER A 386 -8.71 12.70 -11.19
C SER A 386 -7.24 12.88 -10.80
N PHE A 387 -6.57 11.93 -10.14
CA PHE A 387 -5.14 12.07 -9.86
C PHE A 387 -4.29 12.03 -11.13
N LEU A 388 -4.48 11.03 -12.00
CA LEU A 388 -3.75 10.95 -13.28
C LEU A 388 -4.14 12.10 -14.22
N PHE A 389 -5.41 12.48 -14.24
CA PHE A 389 -5.93 13.63 -14.98
C PHE A 389 -5.33 14.96 -14.50
N SER A 390 -5.38 15.23 -13.20
CA SER A 390 -4.80 16.43 -12.60
C SER A 390 -3.29 16.42 -12.84
N PHE A 391 -2.58 15.31 -12.61
CA PHE A 391 -1.14 15.23 -12.82
C PHE A 391 -0.73 15.40 -14.30
N SER A 392 -1.54 14.91 -15.24
CA SER A 392 -1.31 15.11 -16.68
C SER A 392 -1.52 16.57 -17.08
N HIS A 393 -2.42 17.31 -16.43
CA HIS A 393 -2.55 18.76 -16.60
C HIS A 393 -1.42 19.58 -15.95
N ILE A 394 -0.80 19.03 -14.91
CA ILE A 394 0.19 19.69 -14.06
C ILE A 394 1.55 19.84 -14.73
N VAL A 395 2.06 18.76 -15.35
CA VAL A 395 3.43 18.76 -15.89
C VAL A 395 3.61 19.74 -17.06
N PRO A 396 2.69 19.82 -18.05
CA PRO A 396 2.91 20.68 -19.21
C PRO A 396 2.64 22.17 -19.00
N SER A 397 1.91 22.53 -17.95
CA SER A 397 1.68 23.93 -17.62
C SER A 397 2.93 24.54 -16.96
N SER A 398 3.78 23.74 -16.31
CA SER A 398 4.97 24.20 -15.60
C SER A 398 6.19 24.57 -16.47
N GLU A 399 6.14 24.34 -17.79
CA GLU A 399 7.20 24.79 -18.71
C GLU A 399 6.97 26.25 -19.13
N PRO A 400 7.93 27.15 -18.91
CA PRO A 400 7.89 28.47 -19.53
C PRO A 400 8.00 28.31 -21.05
N GLY A 401 7.03 28.88 -21.77
CA GLY A 401 7.01 28.90 -23.23
C GLY A 401 8.14 29.69 -23.87
#